data_AF-A0A3M9MV01-F1
#
_entry.id   AF-A0A3M9MV01-F1
#
_cell.length_a   1.000
_cell.length_b   1.000
_cell.length_c   1.000
_cell.angle_alpha   90.00
_cell.angle_beta   90.00
_cell.angle_gamma   90.00
#
_symmetry.space_group_name_H-M   'P 1'
#
loop_
_entity.id
_entity.type
_entity.pdbx_description
1 polymer ?
#
loop_
_entity_poly.entity_id
_entity_poly.type
_entity_poly.pdbx_seq_one_letter_code
_entity_poly.pdbx_strand_id
1 'polypeptide(L)'
;MTLAEKIEQRFTKRPNSYVPAHTLERLLGLPYQPDSQRLGLNWTMHWGQGILMGAFRGLMAVHGFRGPVGSFLFMNLRLLADQTQENMTGVGALPWTWPRDEQAIDLLHKGIYAFTTGLVADTLLEGPNQTPDAREGWTLGEKA
;
A
#
# COMPACT_ATOMS: atom_id res chain seq x y z
N MET A 1 8.01 -9.49 -0.37
CA MET A 1 7.42 -10.83 -0.36
C MET A 1 6.61 -11.03 0.90
N THR A 2 5.28 -10.94 0.78
CA THR A 2 4.34 -11.19 1.89
C THR A 2 3.77 -12.61 1.82
N LEU A 3 3.14 -13.09 2.89
CA LEU A 3 2.42 -14.37 2.87
C LEU A 3 1.28 -14.37 1.85
N ALA A 4 0.53 -13.26 1.75
CA ALA A 4 -0.55 -13.11 0.77
C ALA A 4 -0.04 -13.28 -0.67
N GLU A 5 1.11 -12.68 -0.98
CA GLU A 5 1.76 -12.79 -2.29
C GLU A 5 2.19 -14.23 -2.59
N LYS A 6 2.68 -14.98 -1.60
CA LYS A 6 3.01 -16.40 -1.78
C LYS A 6 1.79 -17.28 -2.02
N ILE A 7 0.67 -16.95 -1.37
CA ILE A 7 -0.59 -17.64 -1.61
C ILE A 7 -1.09 -17.33 -3.02
N GLU A 8 -1.12 -16.06 -3.42
CA GLU A 8 -1.53 -15.64 -4.77
C GLU A 8 -0.68 -16.31 -5.86
N GLN A 9 0.65 -16.24 -5.77
CA GLN A 9 1.58 -16.86 -6.71
C GLN A 9 1.36 -18.38 -6.86
N ARG A 10 0.88 -19.07 -5.82
CA ARG A 10 0.55 -20.50 -5.90
C ARG A 10 -0.60 -20.76 -6.88
N PHE A 11 -1.55 -19.83 -6.99
CA PHE A 11 -2.69 -19.92 -7.90
C PHE A 11 -2.38 -19.36 -9.29
N THR A 12 -1.79 -18.15 -9.35
CA THR A 12 -1.53 -17.45 -10.62
C THR A 12 -0.29 -17.96 -11.35
N LYS A 13 0.59 -18.68 -10.66
CA LYS A 13 1.91 -19.13 -11.15
C LYS A 13 2.83 -17.97 -11.56
N ARG A 14 2.53 -16.74 -11.15
CA ARG A 14 3.35 -15.57 -11.44
C ARG A 14 4.71 -15.69 -10.74
N PRO A 15 5.83 -15.32 -11.41
CA PRO A 15 7.12 -15.27 -10.75
C PRO A 15 7.18 -14.16 -9.68
N ASN A 16 8.23 -14.18 -8.87
CA ASN A 16 8.53 -13.08 -7.97
C ASN A 16 8.77 -11.78 -8.74
N SER A 17 8.24 -10.66 -8.23
CA SER A 17 8.63 -9.34 -8.70
C SER A 17 9.95 -8.89 -8.06
N TYR A 18 10.83 -8.31 -8.88
CA TYR A 18 12.08 -7.65 -8.45
C TYR A 18 12.05 -6.13 -8.68
N VAL A 19 10.91 -5.57 -9.12
CA VAL A 19 10.70 -4.12 -9.24
C VAL A 19 11.13 -3.38 -7.97
N PRO A 20 10.75 -3.79 -6.73
CA PRO A 20 11.20 -3.10 -5.52
C PRO A 20 12.72 -3.11 -5.36
N ALA A 21 13.39 -4.20 -5.72
CA ALA A 21 14.85 -4.30 -5.68
C ALA A 21 15.51 -3.33 -6.69
N HIS A 22 14.97 -3.21 -7.90
CA HIS A 22 15.45 -2.29 -8.92
C HIS A 22 15.21 -0.83 -8.53
N THR A 23 14.03 -0.52 -7.98
CA THR A 23 13.73 0.82 -7.47
C THR A 23 14.72 1.20 -6.37
N LEU A 24 14.96 0.32 -5.40
CA LEU A 24 15.91 0.60 -4.31
C LEU A 24 17.35 0.74 -4.82
N GLU A 25 17.78 -0.10 -5.76
CA GLU A 25 19.09 0.05 -6.41
C GLU A 25 19.25 1.44 -7.03
N ARG A 26 18.25 1.90 -7.80
CA ARG A 26 18.28 3.21 -8.45
C ARG A 26 18.26 4.36 -7.46
N LEU A 27 17.44 4.26 -6.40
CA LEU A 27 17.40 5.27 -5.32
C LEU A 27 18.75 5.39 -4.59
N LEU A 28 19.46 4.28 -4.40
CA LEU A 28 20.75 4.24 -3.71
C LEU A 28 21.95 4.43 -4.65
N GLY A 29 21.74 4.59 -5.95
CA GLY A 29 22.81 4.70 -6.94
C GLY A 29 23.72 3.46 -7.01
N LEU A 30 23.18 2.28 -6.69
CA LEU A 30 23.93 1.02 -6.68
C LEU A 30 24.12 0.46 -8.11
N PRO A 31 25.21 -0.28 -8.35
CA PRO A 31 25.45 -0.89 -9.65
C PRO A 31 24.48 -2.04 -9.93
N TYR A 32 24.11 -2.22 -11.20
CA TYR A 32 23.22 -3.29 -11.63
C TYR A 32 23.79 -4.68 -11.31
N GLN A 33 22.98 -5.51 -10.64
CA GLN A 33 23.21 -6.94 -10.43
C GLN A 33 22.10 -7.83 -11.03
N PRO A 34 22.31 -9.16 -11.20
CA PRO A 34 21.23 -10.09 -11.53
C PRO A 34 20.21 -10.25 -10.40
N ASP A 35 18.94 -10.50 -10.73
CA ASP A 35 17.83 -10.66 -9.76
C ASP A 35 18.10 -11.70 -8.66
N SER A 36 18.76 -12.80 -9.02
CA SER A 36 19.14 -13.86 -8.06
C SER A 36 20.04 -13.36 -6.93
N GLN A 37 20.73 -12.24 -7.11
CA GLN A 37 21.62 -11.63 -6.12
C GLN A 37 20.97 -10.47 -5.36
N ARG A 38 19.74 -10.08 -5.71
CA ARG A 38 19.05 -8.88 -5.19
C ARG A 38 17.98 -9.17 -4.16
N LEU A 39 17.87 -10.41 -3.69
CA LEU A 39 16.82 -10.79 -2.76
C LEU A 39 16.83 -9.92 -1.49
N GLY A 40 18.03 -9.57 -1.00
CA GLY A 40 18.21 -8.65 0.12
C GLY A 40 17.64 -7.26 -0.16
N LEU A 41 17.97 -6.65 -1.31
CA LEU A 41 17.41 -5.35 -1.70
C LEU A 41 15.89 -5.42 -1.86
N ASN A 42 15.38 -6.50 -2.43
CA ASN A 42 13.94 -6.70 -2.59
C ASN A 42 13.23 -6.74 -1.23
N TRP A 43 13.78 -7.49 -0.27
CA TRP A 43 13.27 -7.54 1.10
C TRP A 43 13.38 -6.21 1.81
N THR A 44 14.54 -5.54 1.73
CA THR A 44 14.75 -4.22 2.33
C THR A 44 13.73 -3.22 1.83
N MET A 45 13.48 -3.18 0.52
CA MET A 45 12.48 -2.28 -0.03
C MET A 45 11.07 -2.63 0.47
N HIS A 46 10.68 -3.90 0.44
CA HIS A 46 9.35 -4.33 0.92
C HIS A 46 9.13 -4.01 2.41
N TRP A 47 10.09 -4.36 3.27
CA TRP A 47 9.99 -4.11 4.71
C TRP A 47 10.10 -2.63 5.02
N GLY A 48 11.03 -1.92 4.39
CA GLY A 48 11.22 -0.48 4.57
C GLY A 48 9.96 0.30 4.18
N GLN A 49 9.38 0.02 3.01
CA GLN A 49 8.11 0.61 2.58
C GLN A 49 6.97 0.22 3.53
N GLY A 50 6.88 -1.04 3.94
CA GLY A 50 5.88 -1.48 4.91
C GLY A 50 5.98 -0.71 6.23
N ILE A 51 7.15 -0.63 6.83
CA ILE A 51 7.36 0.09 8.09
C ILE A 51 7.04 1.58 7.94
N LEU A 52 7.58 2.23 6.92
CA LEU A 52 7.37 3.65 6.67
C LEU A 52 5.89 3.97 6.45
N MET A 53 5.23 3.23 5.55
CA MET A 53 3.82 3.45 5.25
C MET A 53 2.94 3.07 6.45
N GLY A 54 3.32 2.05 7.22
CA GLY A 54 2.64 1.71 8.48
C GLY A 54 2.70 2.85 9.50
N ALA A 55 3.83 3.52 9.63
CA ALA A 55 3.94 4.72 10.48
C ALA A 55 3.01 5.84 10.01
N PHE A 56 2.93 6.10 8.70
CA PHE A 56 1.95 7.05 8.14
C PHE A 56 0.50 6.63 8.44
N ARG A 57 0.16 5.34 8.34
CA ARG A 57 -1.17 4.86 8.73
C ARG A 57 -1.47 5.05 10.22
N GLY A 58 -0.45 4.93 11.06
CA GLY A 58 -0.55 5.23 12.49
C GLY A 58 -0.88 6.71 12.75
N LEU A 59 -0.17 7.63 12.08
CA LEU A 59 -0.47 9.07 12.14
C LEU A 59 -1.90 9.36 11.67
N MET A 60 -2.31 8.76 10.55
CA MET A 60 -3.69 8.83 10.06
C MET A 60 -4.69 8.38 11.13
N ALA A 61 -4.42 7.28 11.84
CA ALA A 61 -5.29 6.76 12.90
C ALA A 61 -5.45 7.75 14.05
N VAL A 62 -4.34 8.33 14.53
CA VAL A 62 -4.32 9.31 15.63
C VAL A 62 -5.08 10.58 15.25
N HIS A 63 -5.04 10.98 13.98
CA HIS A 63 -5.75 12.15 13.47
C HIS A 63 -7.17 11.87 12.97
N GLY A 64 -7.73 10.69 13.24
CA GLY A 64 -9.13 10.38 12.96
C GLY A 64 -9.43 9.81 11.56
N PHE A 65 -8.42 9.59 10.72
CA PHE A 65 -8.57 8.83 9.48
C PHE A 65 -8.59 7.33 9.77
N ARG A 66 -9.71 6.86 10.33
CA ARG A 66 -9.88 5.51 10.87
C ARG A 66 -10.93 4.70 10.10
N GLY A 67 -11.06 3.44 10.46
CA GLY A 67 -12.06 2.53 9.94
C GLY A 67 -11.88 2.20 8.44
N PRO A 68 -12.94 1.70 7.79
CA PRO A 68 -12.88 1.29 6.39
C PRO A 68 -12.54 2.45 5.44
N VAL A 69 -13.09 3.65 5.69
CA VAL A 69 -12.83 4.83 4.85
C VAL A 69 -11.38 5.30 5.01
N GLY A 70 -10.87 5.40 6.25
CA GLY A 70 -9.46 5.75 6.48
C GLY A 70 -8.51 4.74 5.83
N SER A 71 -8.85 3.45 5.87
CA SER A 71 -8.07 2.39 5.23
C SER A 71 -8.11 2.46 3.70
N PHE A 72 -9.26 2.84 3.10
CA PHE A 72 -9.37 3.10 1.68
C PHE A 72 -8.53 4.31 1.23
N LEU A 73 -8.56 5.41 2.00
CA LEU A 73 -7.69 6.58 1.73
C LEU A 73 -6.22 6.21 1.83
N PHE A 74 -5.85 5.43 2.85
CA PHE A 74 -4.49 4.94 3.02
C PHE A 74 -4.04 4.01 1.89
N MET A 75 -4.92 3.17 1.36
CA MET A 75 -4.63 2.34 0.17
C MET A 75 -4.21 3.21 -1.02
N ASN A 76 -4.91 4.32 -1.26
CA ASN A 76 -4.56 5.26 -2.33
C ASN A 76 -3.22 5.95 -2.06
N LEU A 77 -2.95 6.37 -0.83
CA LEU A 77 -1.64 6.90 -0.45
C LEU A 77 -0.52 5.87 -0.68
N ARG A 78 -0.77 4.61 -0.33
CA ARG A 78 0.16 3.50 -0.57
C ARG A 78 0.44 3.28 -2.06
N LEU A 79 -0.59 3.33 -2.90
CA LEU A 79 -0.46 3.23 -4.36
C LEU A 79 0.37 4.38 -4.93
N LEU A 80 0.07 5.61 -4.51
CA LEU A 80 0.82 6.80 -4.93
C LEU A 80 2.29 6.71 -4.53
N ALA A 81 2.59 6.25 -3.32
CA ALA A 81 3.96 6.09 -2.87
C ALA A 81 4.79 5.13 -3.76
N ASP A 82 4.22 3.98 -4.16
CA ASP A 82 4.88 3.06 -5.10
C ASP A 82 5.10 3.75 -6.44
N GLN A 83 4.04 4.32 -7.01
CA GLN A 83 4.09 4.93 -8.34
C GLN A 83 5.05 6.11 -8.39
N THR A 84 5.14 6.92 -7.35
CA THR A 84 6.14 7.98 -7.27
C THR A 84 7.55 7.40 -7.32
N GLN A 85 7.88 6.41 -6.51
CA GLN A 85 9.23 5.85 -6.45
C GLN A 85 9.62 5.11 -7.72
N GLU A 86 8.73 4.28 -8.24
CA GLU A 86 8.96 3.49 -9.45
C GLU A 86 9.09 4.38 -10.69
N ASN A 87 8.24 5.42 -10.82
CA ASN A 87 8.32 6.36 -11.95
C ASN A 87 9.53 7.30 -11.83
N MET A 88 9.85 7.81 -10.64
CA MET A 88 11.03 8.65 -10.43
C MET A 88 12.34 7.93 -10.75
N THR A 89 12.38 6.61 -10.53
CA THR A 89 13.55 5.77 -10.84
C THR A 89 13.57 5.25 -12.28
N GLY A 90 12.50 5.47 -13.04
CA GLY A 90 12.33 4.93 -14.39
C GLY A 90 12.21 3.39 -14.43
N VAL A 91 11.97 2.75 -13.29
CA VAL A 91 11.81 1.29 -13.17
C VAL A 91 10.36 0.88 -13.46
N GLY A 92 9.41 1.74 -13.08
CA GLY A 92 7.98 1.51 -13.26
C GLY A 92 7.47 1.79 -14.66
N ALA A 93 6.29 1.23 -14.94
CA ALA A 93 5.42 1.67 -16.01
C ALA A 93 4.10 2.16 -15.40
N LEU A 94 3.37 3.01 -16.13
CA LEU A 94 2.10 3.53 -15.66
C LEU A 94 1.10 2.38 -15.41
N PRO A 95 0.36 2.35 -14.29
CA PRO A 95 -0.46 1.18 -13.94
C PRO A 95 -1.50 0.79 -15.00
N TRP A 96 -2.07 1.76 -15.71
CA TRP A 96 -3.05 1.54 -16.77
C TRP A 96 -2.46 1.00 -18.07
N THR A 97 -1.14 0.86 -18.18
CA THR A 97 -0.48 0.16 -19.30
C THR A 97 -0.19 -1.31 -19.01
N TRP A 98 -0.42 -1.77 -17.77
CA TRP A 98 -0.19 -3.16 -17.38
C TRP A 98 -1.35 -4.07 -17.82
N PRO A 99 -1.11 -5.40 -17.91
CA PRO A 99 -2.18 -6.38 -17.97
C PRO A 99 -3.23 -6.18 -16.86
N ARG A 100 -4.52 -6.37 -17.18
CA ARG A 100 -5.64 -6.09 -16.25
C ARG A 100 -5.59 -6.95 -14.99
N ASP A 101 -5.12 -8.17 -15.11
CA ASP A 101 -4.89 -9.11 -14.02
C ASP A 101 -3.79 -8.62 -13.09
N GLU A 102 -2.69 -8.10 -13.62
CA GLU A 102 -1.64 -7.48 -12.79
C GLU A 102 -2.15 -6.26 -12.03
N GLN A 103 -2.96 -5.41 -12.68
CA GLN A 103 -3.62 -4.28 -12.00
C GLN A 103 -4.51 -4.76 -10.85
N ALA A 104 -5.32 -5.80 -11.07
CA ALA A 104 -6.20 -6.36 -10.05
C ALA A 104 -5.41 -6.98 -8.88
N ILE A 105 -4.34 -7.72 -9.19
CA ILE A 105 -3.45 -8.31 -8.19
C ILE A 105 -2.77 -7.21 -7.37
N ASP A 106 -2.32 -6.13 -8.00
CA ASP A 106 -1.70 -5.01 -7.33
C ASP A 106 -2.66 -4.35 -6.33
N LEU A 107 -3.85 -3.98 -6.80
CA LEU A 107 -4.90 -3.40 -5.96
C LEU A 107 -5.30 -4.34 -4.82
N LEU A 108 -5.40 -5.65 -5.05
CA LEU A 108 -5.70 -6.63 -4.02
C LEU A 108 -4.64 -6.63 -2.92
N HIS A 109 -3.36 -6.67 -3.27
CA HIS A 109 -2.27 -6.67 -2.29
C HIS A 109 -2.18 -5.36 -1.53
N LYS A 110 -2.37 -4.22 -2.21
CA LYS A 110 -2.47 -2.90 -1.54
C LYS A 110 -3.68 -2.83 -0.62
N GLY A 111 -4.80 -3.41 -1.00
CA GLY A 111 -6.00 -3.53 -0.17
C GLY A 111 -5.72 -4.36 1.09
N ILE A 112 -5.21 -5.59 0.94
CA ILE A 112 -4.85 -6.45 2.07
C ILE A 112 -3.93 -5.70 3.04
N TYR A 113 -2.87 -5.07 2.51
CA TYR A 113 -1.95 -4.30 3.33
C TYR A 113 -2.63 -3.13 4.04
N ALA A 114 -3.39 -2.31 3.32
CA ALA A 114 -4.01 -1.10 3.85
C ALA A 114 -5.06 -1.38 4.92
N PHE A 115 -5.93 -2.37 4.69
CA PHE A 115 -6.99 -2.75 5.63
C PHE A 115 -6.45 -3.50 6.84
N THR A 116 -5.46 -4.38 6.66
CA THR A 116 -4.82 -5.07 7.79
C THR A 116 -4.05 -4.08 8.66
N THR A 117 -3.23 -3.21 8.06
CA THR A 117 -2.50 -2.17 8.79
C THR A 117 -3.44 -1.20 9.45
N GLY A 118 -4.55 -0.85 8.80
CA GLY A 118 -5.58 0.01 9.37
C GLY A 118 -6.26 -0.61 10.59
N LEU A 119 -6.64 -1.88 10.52
CA LEU A 119 -7.19 -2.61 11.66
C LEU A 119 -6.21 -2.64 12.84
N VAL A 120 -4.93 -2.92 12.57
CA VAL A 120 -3.89 -2.94 13.61
C VAL A 120 -3.66 -1.54 14.19
N ALA A 121 -3.54 -0.52 13.35
CA ALA A 121 -3.35 0.86 13.82
C ALA A 121 -4.55 1.35 14.65
N ASP A 122 -5.78 1.06 14.18
CA ASP A 122 -7.00 1.52 14.85
C ASP A 122 -7.31 0.73 16.14
N THR A 123 -6.66 -0.41 16.36
CA THR A 123 -6.76 -1.17 17.61
C THR A 123 -5.69 -0.77 18.62
N LEU A 124 -4.49 -0.45 18.15
CA LEU A 124 -3.35 -0.13 19.02
C LEU A 124 -3.26 1.35 19.42
N LEU A 125 -3.78 2.26 18.59
CA LEU A 125 -3.62 3.70 18.79
C LEU A 125 -4.92 4.35 19.21
N GLU A 126 -4.86 5.18 20.26
CA GLU A 126 -5.94 6.08 20.62
C GLU A 126 -6.20 7.11 19.51
N GLY A 127 -7.45 7.53 19.37
CA GLY A 127 -7.85 8.50 18.35
C GLY A 127 -9.19 9.15 18.71
N PRO A 128 -9.58 10.20 17.97
CA PRO A 128 -10.80 10.94 18.24
C PRO A 128 -12.04 10.05 18.07
N ASN A 129 -13.11 10.38 18.78
CA ASN A 129 -14.39 9.66 18.71
C ASN A 129 -14.86 9.55 17.24
N GLN A 130 -15.21 8.34 16.82
CA GLN A 130 -15.67 8.01 15.46
C GLN A 130 -17.16 7.69 15.41
N THR A 131 -17.90 7.91 16.51
CA THR A 131 -19.35 7.68 16.56
C THR A 131 -20.00 8.55 15.49
N PRO A 132 -20.68 7.95 14.49
CA PRO A 132 -21.36 8.73 13.47
C PRO A 132 -22.43 9.61 14.11
N ASP A 133 -22.56 10.84 13.64
CA ASP A 133 -23.69 11.68 14.03
C ASP A 133 -24.98 11.03 13.54
N ALA A 134 -25.83 10.65 14.49
CA ALA A 134 -27.15 10.15 14.18
C ALA A 134 -27.99 11.29 13.61
N ARG A 135 -28.36 11.17 12.33
CA ARG A 135 -29.31 12.07 11.68
C ARG A 135 -30.55 11.31 11.25
N GLU A 136 -31.73 11.91 11.46
CA GLU A 136 -33.00 11.42 10.92
C GLU A 136 -33.06 11.67 9.39
N GLY A 137 -32.21 10.98 8.64
CA GLY A 137 -32.19 11.05 7.18
C GLY A 137 -31.64 12.35 6.59
N TRP A 138 -31.89 12.55 5.30
CA TRP A 138 -31.61 13.80 4.59
C TRP A 138 -32.87 14.66 4.66
N THR A 139 -32.84 15.78 5.38
CA THR A 139 -33.86 16.82 5.26
C THR A 139 -33.50 17.71 4.05
N LEU A 140 -34.34 17.70 3.03
CA LEU A 140 -34.11 18.49 1.82
C LEU A 140 -34.43 19.96 2.13
N GLY A 141 -33.42 20.84 2.09
CA GLY A 141 -33.62 22.30 2.18
C GLY A 141 -33.38 22.94 3.54
N GLU A 142 -33.04 22.16 4.57
CA GLU A 142 -32.54 22.70 5.83
C GLU A 142 -31.02 22.63 5.84
N LYS A 143 -30.36 23.74 6.18
CA LYS A 143 -28.91 23.72 6.37
C LYS A 143 -28.58 22.91 7.62
N ALA A 144 -27.62 22.01 7.47
CA ALA A 144 -26.94 21.35 8.59
C ALA A 144 -26.34 22.38 9.56
#